data_AF-A0A2H0S8B2-F1
#
_entry.id   AF-A0A2H0S8B2-F1
#
_cell.length_a   1.000
_cell.length_b   1.000
_cell.length_c   1.000
_cell.angle_alpha   90.00
_cell.angle_beta   90.00
_cell.angle_gamma   90.00
#
_symmetry.space_group_name_H-M   'P 1'
#
loop_
_entity.id
_entity.type
_entity.pdbx_description
1 polymer ?
#
loop_
_entity_poly.entity_id
_entity_poly.type
_entity_poly.pdbx_seq_one_letter_code
_entity_poly.pdbx_strand_id
1 'polypeptide(L)'
;MELFRKNNKGFTLIEMLISMSIFVIFTGILIGSYTSIVQSQKEANQYRDLYSNARYIIDKFTEEVKDGAVYYELNKEGVVNNKFKTAVYSLILISKDGESSVCFDYDEGNVRFSEGKSTEQKSYTLNSENVRVKNFEMFVSPASDPYDSANIFADTLQFQPKVTLRMILEKDRGVKDPYEVDFTTTVSSRIYQSIKPVDTSLIVNCNG
;
A
#
# COMPACT_ATOMS: atom_id res chain seq x y z
N MET A 1 35.04 70.24 29.90
CA MET A 1 35.43 68.95 30.52
C MET A 1 34.15 68.38 31.13
N GLU A 2 33.38 67.64 30.34
CA GLU A 2 32.10 67.09 30.78
C GLU A 2 32.35 65.82 31.63
N LEU A 3 31.83 65.84 32.85
CA LEU A 3 31.89 64.73 33.79
C LEU A 3 30.81 63.70 33.44
N PHE A 4 31.21 62.57 32.87
CA PHE A 4 30.34 61.40 32.71
C PHE A 4 29.94 60.85 34.09
N ARG A 5 28.73 61.20 34.54
CA ARG A 5 28.13 60.63 35.75
C ARG A 5 27.67 59.20 35.44
N LYS A 6 28.47 58.22 35.85
CA LYS A 6 28.19 56.78 35.68
C LYS A 6 27.13 56.32 36.67
N ASN A 7 25.93 55.99 36.17
CA ASN A 7 24.80 55.53 36.97
C ASN A 7 24.93 54.02 37.22
N ASN A 8 25.65 53.62 38.27
CA ASN A 8 25.78 52.21 38.66
C ASN A 8 24.56 51.78 39.49
N LYS A 9 23.43 51.50 38.82
CA LYS A 9 22.35 50.72 39.42
C LYS A 9 22.71 49.25 39.31
N GLY A 10 23.31 48.70 40.37
CA GLY A 10 23.54 47.26 40.49
C GLY A 10 22.22 46.54 40.66
N PHE A 11 22.05 45.41 39.97
CA PHE A 11 20.94 44.51 40.20
C PHE A 11 20.99 43.96 41.62
N THR A 12 19.83 43.89 42.27
CA THR A 12 19.76 43.26 43.59
C THR A 12 19.84 41.74 43.44
N LEU A 13 20.40 41.06 44.44
CA LEU A 13 20.52 39.60 44.43
C LEU A 13 19.16 38.91 44.30
N ILE A 14 18.12 39.50 44.90
CA ILE A 14 16.74 39.00 44.80
C ILE A 14 16.17 39.10 43.38
N GLU A 15 16.50 40.16 42.65
CA GLU A 15 16.02 40.39 41.28
C GLU A 15 16.65 39.42 40.28
N MET A 16 17.93 39.06 40.49
CA MET A 16 18.58 37.98 39.75
C MET A 16 17.91 36.62 40.00
N LEU A 17 17.55 36.33 41.26
CA LEU A 17 16.92 35.05 41.63
C LEU A 17 15.54 34.92 40.98
N ILE A 18 14.70 35.96 41.08
CA ILE A 18 13.37 35.99 40.46
C ILE A 18 13.48 35.82 38.94
N SER A 19 14.42 36.53 38.31
CA SER A 19 14.64 36.44 36.86
C SER A 19 15.04 35.04 36.42
N MET A 20 15.94 34.38 37.17
CA MET A 20 16.31 32.98 36.91
C MET A 20 15.12 32.04 37.07
N SER A 21 14.31 32.20 38.11
CA SER A 21 13.12 31.37 38.31
C SER A 21 12.13 31.49 37.15
N ILE A 22 11.82 32.71 36.71
CA ILE A 22 10.92 32.93 35.57
C ILE A 22 11.52 32.35 34.28
N PHE A 23 12.83 32.52 34.07
CA PHE A 23 13.52 31.99 32.91
C PHE A 23 13.47 30.45 32.84
N VAL A 24 13.68 29.77 33.97
CA VAL A 24 13.61 28.30 34.03
C VAL A 24 12.19 27.81 33.72
N ILE A 25 11.15 28.46 34.28
CA ILE A 25 9.76 28.11 34.01
C ILE A 25 9.45 28.30 32.51
N PHE A 26 9.83 29.43 31.95
CA PHE A 26 9.61 29.73 30.53
C PHE A 26 10.34 28.73 29.61
N THR A 27 11.60 28.41 29.93
CA THR A 27 12.39 27.43 29.18
C THR A 27 11.76 26.04 29.27
N GLY A 28 11.24 25.65 30.43
CA GLY A 28 10.52 24.38 30.61
C GLY A 28 9.31 24.26 29.68
N ILE A 29 8.52 25.33 29.56
CA ILE A 29 7.36 25.38 28.64
C ILE A 29 7.82 25.24 27.18
N LEU A 30 8.89 25.93 26.79
CA LEU A 30 9.43 25.86 25.43
C LEU A 30 9.91 24.45 25.07
N ILE A 31 10.64 23.80 25.97
CA ILE A 31 11.11 22.42 25.77
C ILE A 31 9.93 21.47 25.62
N GLY A 32 8.92 21.58 26.48
CA GLY A 32 7.71 20.75 26.41
C GLY A 32 6.93 20.93 25.10
N SER A 33 6.79 22.17 24.63
CA SER A 33 6.16 22.45 23.33
C SER A 33 6.97 21.86 22.17
N TYR A 34 8.30 22.06 22.20
CA TYR A 34 9.19 21.55 21.16
C TYR A 34 9.16 20.02 21.04
N THR A 35 9.20 19.30 22.17
CA THR A 35 9.14 17.82 22.13
C THR A 35 7.82 17.30 21.57
N SER A 36 6.71 17.95 21.91
CA SER A 36 5.40 17.63 21.35
C SER A 36 5.33 17.83 19.83
N ILE A 37 5.91 18.92 19.32
CA ILE A 37 6.00 19.19 17.87
C ILE A 37 6.85 18.13 17.17
N VAL A 38 8.02 17.82 17.71
CA VAL A 38 8.93 16.80 17.15
C VAL A 38 8.25 15.43 17.11
N GLN A 39 7.54 15.06 18.17
CA GLN A 39 6.77 13.82 18.19
C GLN A 39 5.73 13.83 17.08
N SER A 40 4.88 14.86 17.01
CA SER A 40 3.84 14.99 15.97
C SER A 40 4.40 14.92 14.56
N GLN A 41 5.57 15.53 14.31
CA GLN A 41 6.23 15.47 13.01
C GLN A 41 6.74 14.06 12.69
N LYS A 42 7.27 13.34 13.68
CA LYS A 42 7.67 11.93 13.51
C LYS A 42 6.46 11.07 13.14
N GLU A 43 5.32 11.24 13.81
CA GLU A 43 4.08 10.50 13.52
C GLU A 43 3.56 10.80 12.11
N ALA A 44 3.53 12.08 11.72
CA ALA A 44 3.16 12.48 10.37
C ALA A 44 4.07 11.87 9.31
N ASN A 45 5.38 11.78 9.56
CA ASN A 45 6.31 11.10 8.65
C ASN A 45 6.01 9.59 8.54
N GLN A 46 5.71 8.91 9.66
CA GLN A 46 5.34 7.48 9.62
C GLN A 46 4.09 7.24 8.77
N TYR A 47 3.07 8.10 8.89
CA TYR A 47 1.89 8.03 8.05
C TYR A 47 2.23 8.26 6.57
N ARG A 48 3.04 9.29 6.24
CA ARG A 48 3.44 9.54 4.85
C ARG A 48 4.13 8.33 4.22
N ASP A 49 5.01 7.65 4.96
CA ASP A 49 5.66 6.44 4.48
C ASP A 49 4.64 5.33 4.17
N LEU A 50 3.67 5.11 5.07
CA LEU A 50 2.62 4.10 4.93
C LEU A 50 1.73 4.39 3.71
N TYR A 51 1.29 5.64 3.55
CA TYR A 51 0.51 6.09 2.39
C TYR A 51 1.29 5.95 1.08
N SER A 52 2.59 6.26 1.08
CA SER A 52 3.45 6.12 -0.09
C SER A 52 3.55 4.65 -0.54
N ASN A 53 3.76 3.73 0.41
CA ASN A 53 3.80 2.28 0.13
C ASN A 53 2.47 1.78 -0.43
N ALA A 54 1.36 2.15 0.21
CA ALA A 54 0.03 1.77 -0.24
C ALA A 54 -0.25 2.29 -1.66
N ARG A 55 0.11 3.54 -1.93
CA ARG A 55 -0.07 4.17 -3.23
C ARG A 55 0.74 3.45 -4.30
N TYR A 56 1.99 3.11 -4.02
CA TYR A 56 2.84 2.35 -4.93
C TYR A 56 2.22 0.99 -5.30
N ILE A 57 1.77 0.22 -4.30
CA ILE A 57 1.09 -1.07 -4.53
C ILE A 57 -0.17 -0.89 -5.39
N ILE A 58 -1.01 0.10 -5.07
CA ILE A 58 -2.24 0.37 -5.80
C ILE A 58 -1.98 0.79 -7.24
N ASP A 59 -0.98 1.65 -7.46
CA ASP A 59 -0.64 2.14 -8.80
C ASP A 59 -0.09 0.98 -9.65
N LYS A 60 0.78 0.14 -9.10
CA LYS A 60 1.23 -1.08 -9.77
C LYS A 60 0.11 -2.07 -10.03
N PHE A 61 -0.72 -2.36 -9.04
CA PHE A 61 -1.91 -3.19 -9.24
C PHE A 61 -2.83 -2.65 -10.33
N THR A 62 -3.07 -1.35 -10.35
CA THR A 62 -3.97 -0.71 -11.32
C THR A 62 -3.39 -0.71 -12.72
N GLU A 63 -2.09 -0.49 -12.87
CA GLU A 63 -1.36 -0.57 -14.14
C GLU A 63 -1.52 -1.97 -14.74
N GLU A 64 -1.16 -2.99 -13.96
CA GLU A 64 -1.18 -4.38 -14.42
C GLU A 64 -2.60 -4.90 -14.70
N VAL A 65 -3.59 -4.60 -13.86
CA VAL A 65 -4.98 -5.03 -14.10
C VAL A 65 -5.58 -4.36 -15.33
N LYS A 66 -5.19 -3.12 -15.64
CA LYS A 66 -5.68 -2.43 -16.86
C LYS A 66 -5.12 -3.07 -18.11
N ASP A 67 -3.86 -3.46 -18.10
CA ASP A 67 -3.14 -3.87 -19.30
C ASP A 67 -3.08 -5.41 -19.47
N GLY A 68 -3.36 -6.16 -18.40
CA GLY A 68 -3.48 -7.61 -18.41
C GLY A 68 -4.93 -8.12 -18.44
N ALA A 69 -5.12 -9.34 -18.91
CA ALA A 69 -6.39 -10.06 -18.77
C ALA A 69 -6.29 -11.04 -17.61
N VAL A 70 -7.39 -11.19 -16.89
CA VAL A 70 -7.45 -12.10 -15.76
C VAL A 70 -7.41 -13.54 -16.26
N TYR A 71 -6.46 -14.33 -15.74
CA TYR A 71 -6.40 -15.74 -16.08
C TYR A 71 -7.34 -16.55 -15.17
N TYR A 72 -8.47 -17.02 -15.69
CA TYR A 72 -9.52 -17.62 -14.86
C TYR A 72 -9.25 -19.07 -14.41
N GLU A 73 -8.33 -19.81 -15.05
CA GLU A 73 -8.19 -21.26 -14.83
C GLU A 73 -7.45 -21.64 -13.54
N LEU A 74 -6.30 -21.04 -13.26
CA LEU A 74 -5.53 -21.28 -12.00
C LEU A 74 -6.15 -20.56 -10.80
N ASN A 75 -6.99 -19.59 -11.10
CA ASN A 75 -7.72 -18.77 -10.17
C ASN A 75 -8.92 -19.51 -9.51
N LYS A 76 -9.02 -20.83 -9.72
CA LYS A 76 -10.14 -21.69 -9.31
C LYS A 76 -10.05 -22.25 -7.90
N GLU A 77 -8.93 -22.11 -7.19
CA GLU A 77 -8.77 -22.65 -5.83
C GLU A 77 -9.67 -22.00 -4.76
N GLY A 78 -10.47 -20.98 -5.11
CA GLY A 78 -11.55 -20.43 -4.28
C GLY A 78 -12.95 -20.53 -4.91
N VAL A 79 -13.11 -21.26 -6.01
CA VAL A 79 -14.36 -21.30 -6.80
C VAL A 79 -15.25 -22.43 -6.30
N VAL A 80 -16.00 -22.12 -5.23
CA VAL A 80 -17.20 -22.87 -4.86
C VAL A 80 -18.41 -22.01 -5.20
N ASN A 81 -19.00 -22.26 -6.38
CA ASN A 81 -20.41 -22.08 -6.70
C ASN A 81 -21.13 -20.79 -6.23
N ASN A 82 -20.55 -19.60 -6.44
CA ASN A 82 -21.31 -18.36 -6.28
C ASN A 82 -20.97 -17.32 -7.34
N LYS A 83 -21.98 -16.52 -7.72
CA LYS A 83 -21.96 -15.46 -8.75
C LYS A 83 -20.92 -14.35 -8.51
N PHE A 84 -20.22 -14.39 -7.37
CA PHE A 84 -19.11 -13.54 -7.00
C PHE A 84 -17.96 -14.43 -6.55
N LYS A 85 -16.74 -14.14 -7.04
CA LYS A 85 -15.56 -14.89 -6.61
C LYS A 85 -15.25 -14.55 -5.14
N THR A 86 -15.02 -15.59 -4.34
CA THR A 86 -14.40 -15.50 -3.01
C THR A 86 -13.12 -14.64 -3.08
N ALA A 87 -12.78 -13.95 -2.00
CA ALA A 87 -11.51 -13.23 -1.89
C ALA A 87 -10.35 -14.17 -2.28
N VAL A 88 -9.47 -13.72 -3.16
CA VAL A 88 -8.29 -14.44 -3.59
C VAL A 88 -7.06 -13.67 -3.15
N TYR A 89 -6.06 -14.39 -2.65
CA TYR A 89 -4.80 -13.81 -2.17
C TYR A 89 -3.72 -13.78 -3.26
N SER A 90 -3.93 -14.50 -4.35
CA SER A 90 -3.10 -14.49 -5.55
C SER A 90 -3.92 -14.13 -6.81
N LEU A 91 -3.31 -13.38 -7.73
CA LEU A 91 -3.94 -12.98 -8.98
C LEU A 91 -2.93 -13.04 -10.12
N ILE A 92 -3.23 -13.89 -11.10
CA ILE A 92 -2.48 -13.99 -12.36
C ILE A 92 -3.17 -13.14 -13.42
N LEU A 93 -2.37 -12.29 -14.07
CA LEU A 93 -2.77 -11.53 -15.24
C LEU A 93 -1.85 -11.90 -16.41
N ILE A 94 -2.42 -11.95 -17.60
CA ILE A 94 -1.72 -12.28 -18.83
C ILE A 94 -1.66 -11.04 -19.69
N SER A 95 -0.48 -10.72 -20.23
CA SER A 95 -0.31 -9.62 -21.17
C SER A 95 -1.18 -9.80 -22.42
N LYS A 96 -1.57 -8.69 -23.05
CA LYS A 96 -2.39 -8.69 -24.27
C LYS A 96 -1.80 -9.53 -25.41
N ASP A 97 -0.48 -9.64 -25.48
CA ASP A 97 0.23 -10.47 -26.48
C ASP A 97 0.24 -11.97 -26.15
N GLY A 98 -0.05 -12.34 -24.90
CA GLY A 98 0.00 -13.70 -24.40
C GLY A 98 1.43 -14.22 -24.20
N GLU A 99 2.45 -13.36 -24.25
CA GLU A 99 3.86 -13.79 -24.16
C GLU A 99 4.44 -13.67 -22.75
N SER A 100 3.82 -12.87 -21.90
CA SER A 100 4.21 -12.70 -20.50
C SER A 100 3.00 -12.75 -19.59
N SER A 101 3.27 -13.07 -18.32
CA SER A 101 2.28 -12.99 -17.26
C SER A 101 2.87 -12.27 -16.06
N VAL A 102 1.98 -11.74 -15.24
CA VAL A 102 2.30 -11.15 -13.95
C VAL A 102 1.46 -11.80 -12.88
N CYS A 103 2.02 -11.90 -11.69
CA CYS A 103 1.34 -12.42 -10.51
C CYS A 103 1.48 -11.45 -9.33
N PHE A 104 0.36 -11.15 -8.70
CA PHE A 104 0.33 -10.62 -7.34
C PHE A 104 0.08 -11.76 -6.39
N ASP A 105 0.89 -11.87 -5.34
CA ASP A 105 0.75 -12.86 -4.29
C ASP A 105 0.91 -12.22 -2.91
N TYR A 106 0.17 -12.72 -1.93
CA TYR A 106 0.22 -12.25 -0.56
C TYR A 106 0.82 -13.32 0.34
N ASP A 107 1.97 -13.00 0.94
CA ASP A 107 2.72 -13.89 1.81
C ASP A 107 2.97 -13.19 3.16
N GLU A 108 2.21 -13.60 4.17
CA GLU A 108 2.37 -13.28 5.60
C GLU A 108 2.94 -11.89 5.91
N GLY A 109 2.31 -10.83 5.41
CA GLY A 109 2.74 -9.46 5.66
C GLY A 109 3.36 -8.75 4.47
N ASN A 110 3.62 -9.45 3.38
CA ASN A 110 4.24 -8.90 2.18
C ASN A 110 3.37 -9.15 0.95
N VAL A 111 3.39 -8.19 0.03
CA VAL A 111 2.82 -8.38 -1.30
C VAL A 111 3.96 -8.59 -2.27
N ARG A 112 4.04 -9.80 -2.82
CA ARG A 112 5.01 -10.17 -3.84
C ARG A 112 4.43 -9.88 -5.21
N PHE A 113 5.27 -9.33 -6.06
CA PHE A 113 4.96 -9.14 -7.47
C PHE A 113 5.96 -9.92 -8.29
N SER A 114 5.45 -10.73 -9.21
CA SER A 114 6.25 -11.51 -10.14
C SER A 114 5.87 -11.19 -11.58
N GLU A 115 6.86 -11.01 -12.44
CA GLU A 115 6.66 -10.73 -13.87
C GLU A 115 7.56 -11.60 -14.74
N GLY A 116 7.09 -11.94 -15.94
CA GLY A 116 7.89 -12.58 -16.98
C GLY A 116 7.27 -13.87 -17.51
N LYS A 117 8.13 -14.86 -17.75
CA LYS A 117 7.77 -16.21 -18.18
C LYS A 117 8.14 -17.19 -17.08
N SER A 118 7.55 -18.39 -17.05
CA SER A 118 7.86 -19.41 -16.04
C SER A 118 9.37 -19.72 -15.94
N THR A 119 10.09 -19.71 -17.07
CA THR A 119 11.54 -19.95 -17.13
C THR A 119 12.41 -18.75 -16.76
N GLU A 120 11.87 -17.53 -16.85
CA GLU A 120 12.58 -16.27 -16.61
C GLU A 120 11.65 -15.30 -15.86
N GLN A 121 11.43 -15.61 -14.58
CA GLN A 121 10.59 -14.83 -13.68
C GLN A 121 11.44 -13.87 -12.85
N LYS A 122 11.04 -12.60 -12.79
CA LYS A 122 11.54 -11.64 -11.79
C LYS A 122 10.50 -11.53 -10.70
N SER A 123 10.92 -11.61 -9.44
CA SER A 123 10.04 -11.47 -8.28
C SER A 123 10.63 -10.44 -7.31
N TYR A 124 9.78 -9.57 -6.78
CA TYR A 124 10.14 -8.58 -5.78
C TYR A 124 8.96 -8.23 -4.87
N THR A 125 9.27 -7.76 -3.66
CA THR A 125 8.27 -7.30 -2.70
C THR A 125 7.87 -5.85 -3.00
N LEU A 126 6.58 -5.56 -2.99
CA LEU A 126 6.07 -4.21 -3.27
C LEU A 126 6.07 -3.29 -2.05
N ASN A 127 5.86 -3.83 -0.85
CA ASN A 127 5.98 -3.08 0.40
C ASN A 127 7.44 -3.02 0.88
N SER A 128 7.79 -1.93 1.57
CA SER A 128 9.07 -1.80 2.27
C SER A 128 9.14 -2.68 3.53
N GLU A 129 10.35 -2.99 3.98
CA GLU A 129 10.60 -3.83 5.19
C GLU A 129 9.94 -3.31 6.47
N ASN A 130 9.70 -1.99 6.56
CA ASN A 130 9.11 -1.36 7.74
C ASN A 130 7.58 -1.20 7.65
N VAL A 131 6.95 -1.74 6.60
CA VAL A 131 5.50 -1.68 6.39
C VAL A 131 5.00 -3.09 6.13
N ARG A 132 4.07 -3.55 6.95
CA ARG A 132 3.46 -4.87 6.84
C ARG A 132 2.08 -4.74 6.23
N VAL A 133 1.72 -5.66 5.35
CA VAL A 133 0.38 -5.77 4.78
C VAL A 133 -0.42 -6.75 5.63
N LYS A 134 -1.41 -6.28 6.37
CA LYS A 134 -2.23 -7.11 7.27
C LYS A 134 -3.28 -7.90 6.50
N ASN A 135 -3.81 -7.30 5.44
CA ASN A 135 -4.80 -7.93 4.58
C ASN A 135 -4.58 -7.51 3.13
N PHE A 136 -4.73 -8.45 2.21
CA PHE A 136 -4.61 -8.23 0.77
C PHE A 136 -5.58 -9.16 0.05
N GLU A 137 -6.81 -8.68 -0.15
CA GLU A 137 -7.91 -9.44 -0.73
C GLU A 137 -8.22 -8.91 -2.13
N MET A 138 -8.25 -9.81 -3.11
CA MET A 138 -8.63 -9.47 -4.47
C MET A 138 -9.95 -10.17 -4.84
N PHE A 139 -10.88 -9.41 -5.40
CA PHE A 139 -12.19 -9.89 -5.84
C PHE A 139 -12.31 -9.70 -7.34
N VAL A 140 -12.47 -10.79 -8.08
CA VAL A 140 -12.64 -10.77 -9.54
C VAL A 140 -14.12 -10.90 -9.88
N SER A 141 -14.59 -10.06 -10.80
CA SER A 141 -15.93 -10.13 -11.39
C SER A 141 -15.82 -9.92 -12.91
N PRO A 142 -16.43 -10.77 -13.76
CA PRO A 142 -17.29 -11.91 -13.42
C PRO A 142 -16.50 -13.06 -12.79
N ALA A 143 -17.19 -14.05 -12.21
CA ALA A 143 -16.56 -15.22 -11.59
C ALA A 143 -15.98 -16.22 -12.62
N SER A 144 -16.32 -16.06 -13.90
CA SER A 144 -15.86 -16.89 -15.02
C SER A 144 -15.46 -16.00 -16.19
N ASP A 145 -14.68 -16.56 -17.12
CA ASP A 145 -14.20 -15.82 -18.28
C ASP A 145 -15.37 -15.35 -19.16
N PRO A 146 -15.58 -14.03 -19.32
CA PRO A 146 -16.66 -13.49 -20.14
C PRO A 146 -16.45 -13.74 -21.64
N TYR A 147 -15.22 -14.06 -22.06
CA TYR A 147 -14.84 -14.24 -23.45
C TYR A 147 -14.77 -15.72 -23.89
N ASP A 148 -15.02 -16.66 -22.98
CA ASP A 148 -15.16 -18.07 -23.32
C ASP A 148 -16.39 -18.27 -24.22
N SER A 149 -16.17 -19.00 -25.32
CA SER A 149 -17.23 -19.43 -26.24
C SER A 149 -18.43 -20.10 -25.56
N ALA A 150 -18.21 -20.80 -24.45
CA ALA A 150 -19.28 -21.42 -23.66
C ALA A 150 -20.20 -20.41 -22.95
N ASN A 151 -19.70 -19.19 -22.71
CA ASN A 151 -20.40 -18.15 -21.95
C ASN A 151 -21.07 -17.09 -22.86
N ILE A 152 -21.01 -17.25 -24.20
CA ILE A 152 -21.59 -16.30 -25.16
C ILE A 152 -23.10 -16.11 -24.94
N PHE A 153 -23.84 -17.08 -24.41
CA PHE A 153 -25.28 -16.95 -24.17
C PHE A 153 -25.63 -16.58 -22.73
N ALA A 154 -24.63 -16.33 -21.87
CA ALA A 154 -24.83 -15.98 -20.47
C ALA A 154 -24.75 -14.46 -20.27
N ASP A 155 -25.89 -13.77 -20.38
CA ASP A 155 -25.98 -12.31 -20.21
C ASP A 155 -25.35 -11.80 -18.89
N THR A 156 -25.37 -12.63 -17.84
CA THR A 156 -24.77 -12.31 -16.53
C THR A 156 -23.25 -12.45 -16.48
N LEU A 157 -22.60 -12.80 -17.60
CA LEU A 157 -21.15 -12.92 -17.70
C LEU A 157 -20.59 -11.98 -18.79
N GLN A 158 -21.41 -11.41 -19.67
CA GLN A 158 -20.95 -10.52 -20.75
C GLN A 158 -20.63 -9.09 -20.27
N PHE A 159 -19.77 -8.95 -19.28
CA PHE A 159 -19.22 -7.66 -18.89
C PHE A 159 -17.71 -7.73 -18.75
N GLN A 160 -17.09 -6.58 -18.95
CA GLN A 160 -15.66 -6.41 -18.82
C GLN A 160 -15.16 -6.87 -17.44
N PRO A 161 -14.09 -7.68 -17.37
CA PRO A 161 -13.49 -8.08 -16.11
C PRO A 161 -13.09 -6.89 -15.25
N LYS A 162 -13.45 -6.96 -13.97
CA LYS A 162 -13.11 -6.00 -12.93
C LYS A 162 -12.45 -6.74 -11.78
N VAL A 163 -11.41 -6.15 -11.23
CA VAL A 163 -10.76 -6.63 -10.02
C VAL A 163 -10.85 -5.55 -8.95
N THR A 164 -11.42 -5.91 -7.80
CA THR A 164 -11.45 -5.06 -6.62
C THR A 164 -10.35 -5.52 -5.67
N LEU A 165 -9.45 -4.62 -5.33
CA LEU A 165 -8.43 -4.82 -4.32
C LEU A 165 -8.89 -4.18 -3.01
N ARG A 166 -8.83 -4.93 -1.92
CA ARG A 166 -8.92 -4.44 -0.56
C ARG A 166 -7.63 -4.76 0.17
N MET A 167 -6.99 -3.73 0.71
CA MET A 167 -5.67 -3.85 1.31
C MET A 167 -5.61 -3.04 2.61
N ILE A 168 -5.08 -3.66 3.66
CA ILE A 168 -4.81 -2.98 4.94
C ILE A 168 -3.31 -3.05 5.17
N LEU A 169 -2.66 -1.88 5.28
CA LEU A 169 -1.26 -1.78 5.65
C LEU A 169 -1.13 -1.30 7.08
N GLU A 170 -0.08 -1.76 7.73
CA GLU A 170 0.28 -1.36 9.07
C GLU A 170 1.78 -1.05 9.19
N LYS A 171 2.10 -0.16 10.12
CA LYS A 171 3.48 0.15 10.51
C LYS A 171 3.59 0.10 12.03
N ASP A 172 4.51 -0.74 12.51
CA ASP A 172 4.71 -0.94 13.93
C ASP A 172 5.21 0.34 14.62
N ARG A 173 4.64 0.62 15.79
CA ARG A 173 4.97 1.74 16.67
C ARG A 173 5.66 1.28 17.95
N GLY A 174 5.97 -0.01 18.06
CA GLY A 174 6.58 -0.67 19.21
C GLY A 174 5.58 -0.88 20.34
N VAL A 175 5.51 0.07 21.28
CA VAL A 175 4.74 -0.06 22.54
C VAL A 175 3.30 0.46 22.42
N LYS A 176 2.99 1.21 21.35
CA LYS A 176 1.67 1.78 21.09
C LYS A 176 1.01 1.06 19.91
N ASP A 177 -0.29 1.28 19.75
CA ASP A 177 -1.04 0.77 18.60
C ASP A 177 -0.34 1.14 17.27
N PRO A 178 -0.27 0.19 16.31
CA PRO A 178 0.35 0.41 15.03
C PRO A 178 -0.43 1.47 14.23
N TYR A 179 0.26 2.12 13.31
CA TYR A 179 -0.43 2.96 12.32
C TYR A 179 -1.05 2.05 11.27
N GLU A 180 -2.37 2.12 11.09
CA GLU A 180 -3.08 1.34 10.08
C GLU A 180 -3.74 2.25 9.04
N VAL A 181 -3.77 1.80 7.78
CA VAL A 181 -4.55 2.45 6.71
C VAL A 181 -5.22 1.37 5.86
N ASP A 182 -6.53 1.54 5.63
CA ASP A 182 -7.36 0.69 4.77
C ASP A 182 -7.54 1.37 3.40
N PHE A 183 -7.29 0.61 2.34
CA PHE A 183 -7.52 1.02 0.97
C PHE A 183 -8.41 0.01 0.24
N THR A 184 -9.36 0.53 -0.52
CA THR A 184 -10.15 -0.27 -1.46
C THR A 184 -10.19 0.44 -2.81
N THR A 185 -9.94 -0.31 -3.89
CA THR A 185 -10.03 0.21 -5.27
C THR A 185 -10.58 -0.86 -6.20
N THR A 186 -11.30 -0.46 -7.25
CA THR A 186 -11.81 -1.36 -8.29
C THR A 186 -11.31 -0.91 -9.64
N VAL A 187 -10.68 -1.83 -10.37
CA VAL A 187 -10.06 -1.58 -11.67
C VAL A 187 -10.69 -2.49 -12.71
N SER A 188 -11.02 -1.96 -13.89
CA SER A 188 -11.54 -2.74 -15.02
C SER A 188 -10.42 -2.96 -16.05
N SER A 189 -10.28 -4.19 -16.54
CA SER A 189 -9.28 -4.55 -17.56
C SER A 189 -9.64 -3.94 -18.91
N ARG A 190 -8.67 -3.42 -19.67
CA ARG A 190 -8.90 -2.82 -20.99
C ARG A 190 -8.87 -3.83 -22.14
N ILE A 191 -8.82 -5.12 -21.84
CA ILE A 191 -8.84 -6.19 -22.83
C ILE A 191 -10.28 -6.63 -23.08
N TYR A 192 -10.71 -6.55 -24.34
CA TYR A 192 -12.08 -6.82 -24.81
C TYR A 192 -12.19 -8.11 -25.64
N GLN A 193 -11.20 -9.00 -25.56
CA GLN A 193 -11.12 -10.20 -26.39
C GLN A 193 -10.58 -11.38 -25.59
N SER A 194 -10.95 -12.59 -26.01
CA SER A 194 -10.30 -13.81 -25.56
C SER A 194 -8.83 -13.73 -25.93
N ILE A 195 -7.95 -13.95 -24.95
CA ILE A 195 -6.54 -14.21 -25.24
C ILE A 195 -6.46 -15.62 -25.83
N LYS A 196 -5.52 -15.83 -26.76
CA LYS A 196 -5.22 -17.18 -27.29
C LYS A 196 -4.87 -18.11 -26.12
N PRO A 197 -5.07 -19.44 -26.24
CA PRO A 197 -4.63 -20.37 -25.22
C PRO A 197 -3.14 -20.16 -24.97
N VAL A 198 -2.84 -19.62 -23.80
CA VAL A 198 -1.46 -19.38 -23.36
C VAL A 198 -0.88 -20.74 -23.01
N ASP A 199 0.29 -21.04 -23.56
CA ASP A 199 1.04 -22.21 -23.12
C ASP A 199 1.30 -22.07 -21.61
N THR A 200 0.83 -23.03 -20.83
CA THR A 200 1.04 -23.07 -19.36
C THR A 200 2.50 -22.93 -18.96
N SER A 201 3.45 -23.23 -19.85
CA SER A 201 4.88 -22.97 -19.66
C SER A 201 5.28 -21.49 -19.61
N LEU A 202 4.38 -20.57 -20.00
CA LEU A 202 4.57 -19.12 -20.00
C LEU A 202 3.94 -18.45 -18.75
N ILE A 203 3.22 -19.21 -17.93
CA ILE A 203 2.56 -18.70 -16.74
C ILE A 203 3.58 -18.62 -15.59
N VAL A 204 3.72 -17.43 -15.04
CA VAL A 204 4.52 -17.12 -13.85
C VAL A 204 3.97 -17.90 -12.65
N ASN A 205 4.86 -18.49 -11.87
CA ASN A 205 4.44 -19.21 -10.67
C ASN A 205 4.17 -18.20 -9.55
N CYS A 206 2.94 -18.20 -9.03
CA CYS A 206 2.56 -17.40 -7.87
C CYS A 206 3.06 -17.97 -6.55
N ASN A 207 3.45 -19.26 -6.54
CA ASN A 207 3.98 -19.91 -5.34
C ASN A 207 5.50 -19.72 -5.31
N GLY A 208 5.95 -18.75 -4.51
CA GLY A 208 7.36 -18.57 -4.16
C GLY A 208 7.66 -19.08 -2.77
#